data_AF-A0A8S3V5I4-F1
#
_entry.id   AF-A0A8S3V5I4-F1
#
_cell.length_a   1.000
_cell.length_b   1.000
_cell.length_c   1.000
_cell.angle_alpha   90.00
_cell.angle_beta   90.00
_cell.angle_gamma   90.00
#
_symmetry.space_group_name_H-M   'P 1'
#
loop_
_entity.id
_entity.type
_entity.pdbx_description
1 polymer ?
#
loop_
_entity_poly.entity_id
_entity_poly.type
_entity_poly.pdbx_seq_one_letter_code
_entity_poly.pdbx_strand_id
1 'polypeptide(L)'
;MLSLKRKTVISVVLDSFMRAVEFFGEDNIDERLVVAFAKFEEGQKEYAELETILGDIDRAEAIYELAINQQQLDMPEVLWKSYIDFQIEQEEFDKAWISFGQFEKTTGEESCIEKARTVYKEANNAMKSAGIKEERLMLLESWQEFEADNGDEETRKHVDKLMPQKIKKRRKIQTEDGSDAGWEEYHDYIFPDEEASQPNLKLLAMAKKWKQQMEDDEES
;
A
#
# COMPACT_ATOMS: atom_id res chain seq x y z
N MET A 1 9.09 24.36 -1.72
CA MET A 1 8.27 25.53 -2.14
C MET A 1 7.60 25.35 -3.51
N LEU A 2 8.23 24.67 -4.48
CA LEU A 2 7.59 24.30 -5.76
C LEU A 2 6.39 23.33 -5.60
N SER A 3 6.50 22.35 -4.70
CA SER A 3 5.42 21.38 -4.41
C SER A 3 4.11 22.05 -3.94
N LEU A 4 4.19 23.07 -3.07
CA LEU A 4 3.00 23.76 -2.55
C LEU A 4 2.29 24.58 -3.63
N LYS A 5 3.04 25.32 -4.46
CA LYS A 5 2.47 26.12 -5.54
C LYS A 5 1.81 25.26 -6.62
N ARG A 6 2.38 24.08 -6.91
CA ARG A 6 1.81 23.14 -7.88
C ARG A 6 0.52 22.49 -7.35
N LYS A 7 0.49 22.09 -6.07
CA LYS A 7 -0.74 21.65 -5.39
C LYS A 7 -1.84 22.71 -5.43
N THR A 8 -1.50 23.98 -5.18
CA THR A 8 -2.46 25.09 -5.27
C THR A 8 -3.00 25.27 -6.68
N VAL A 9 -2.15 25.21 -7.71
CA VAL A 9 -2.61 25.38 -9.10
C VAL A 9 -3.51 24.23 -9.54
N ILE A 10 -3.16 22.99 -9.23
CA ILE A 10 -3.97 21.81 -9.57
C ILE A 10 -5.33 21.85 -8.86
N SER A 11 -5.32 22.17 -7.56
CA SER A 11 -6.55 22.35 -6.78
C SER A 11 -7.45 23.46 -7.35
N VAL A 12 -6.88 24.58 -7.77
CA VAL A 12 -7.65 25.69 -8.37
C VAL A 12 -8.22 25.31 -9.74
N VAL A 13 -7.49 24.55 -10.56
CA VAL A 13 -7.96 24.09 -11.87
C VAL A 13 -9.12 23.09 -11.71
N LEU A 14 -8.98 22.11 -10.82
CA LEU A 14 -10.05 21.14 -10.49
C LEU A 14 -11.30 21.83 -9.90
N ASP A 15 -11.13 22.73 -8.92
CA ASP A 15 -12.23 23.46 -8.29
C ASP A 15 -12.96 24.40 -9.27
N SER A 16 -12.24 24.94 -10.27
CA SER A 16 -12.83 25.74 -11.34
C SER A 16 -13.63 24.87 -12.33
N PHE A 17 -13.15 23.66 -12.62
CA PHE A 17 -13.82 22.72 -13.51
C PHE A 17 -15.08 22.14 -12.85
N MET A 18 -15.00 21.68 -11.59
CA MET A 18 -16.16 21.17 -10.85
C MET A 18 -17.28 22.22 -10.74
N ARG A 19 -16.94 23.49 -10.47
CA ARG A 19 -17.94 24.58 -10.52
C ARG A 19 -18.55 24.79 -11.90
N ALA A 20 -17.79 24.58 -12.97
CA ALA A 20 -18.33 24.68 -14.33
C ALA A 20 -19.31 23.54 -14.61
N VAL A 21 -18.99 22.30 -14.20
CA VAL A 21 -19.88 21.14 -14.30
C VAL A 21 -21.18 21.36 -13.52
N GLU A 22 -21.09 21.82 -12.27
CA GLU A 22 -22.27 22.17 -11.45
C GLU A 22 -23.12 23.28 -12.06
N PHE A 23 -22.49 24.28 -12.70
CA PHE A 23 -23.17 25.43 -13.27
C PHE A 23 -23.86 25.12 -14.61
N PHE A 24 -23.20 24.35 -15.48
CA PHE A 24 -23.72 24.03 -16.81
C PHE A 24 -24.60 22.78 -16.83
N GLY A 25 -24.45 21.88 -15.84
CA GLY A 25 -25.14 20.59 -15.78
C GLY A 25 -24.56 19.59 -16.78
N GLU A 26 -24.58 18.30 -16.43
CA GLU A 26 -23.95 17.21 -17.22
C GLU A 26 -24.37 17.19 -18.70
N ASP A 27 -25.61 17.59 -19.01
CA ASP A 27 -26.16 17.59 -20.36
C ASP A 27 -25.71 18.77 -21.25
N ASN A 28 -25.02 19.77 -20.69
CA ASN A 28 -24.71 21.03 -21.38
C ASN A 28 -23.24 21.44 -21.29
N ILE A 29 -22.36 20.53 -20.86
CA ILE A 29 -20.92 20.75 -20.81
C ILE A 29 -20.36 20.76 -22.24
N ASP A 30 -19.55 21.78 -22.55
CA ASP A 30 -18.84 21.87 -23.83
C ASP A 30 -17.88 20.69 -23.97
N GLU A 31 -18.01 19.93 -25.05
CA GLU A 31 -17.15 18.80 -25.42
C GLU A 31 -15.65 19.17 -25.35
N ARG A 32 -15.29 20.42 -25.64
CA ARG A 32 -13.90 20.91 -25.53
C ARG A 32 -13.40 20.99 -24.11
N LEU A 33 -14.28 21.25 -23.15
CA LEU A 33 -13.94 21.30 -21.72
C LEU A 33 -13.68 19.90 -21.18
N VAL A 34 -14.51 18.93 -21.57
CA VAL A 34 -14.30 17.49 -21.28
C VAL A 34 -12.99 16.99 -21.91
N VAL A 35 -12.75 17.30 -23.19
CA VAL A 35 -11.51 16.92 -23.89
C VAL A 35 -10.27 17.59 -23.28
N ALA A 36 -10.37 18.85 -22.83
CA ALA A 36 -9.25 19.54 -22.20
C ALA A 36 -8.92 18.96 -20.82
N PHE A 37 -9.92 18.49 -20.08
CA PHE A 37 -9.73 17.83 -18.79
C PHE A 37 -9.14 16.42 -18.96
N ALA A 38 -9.67 15.62 -19.89
CA ALA A 38 -9.08 14.33 -20.25
C ALA A 38 -7.59 14.46 -20.66
N LYS A 39 -7.24 15.48 -21.45
CA LYS A 39 -5.84 15.79 -21.82
C LYS A 39 -4.98 16.25 -20.64
N PHE A 40 -5.58 16.87 -19.63
CA PHE A 40 -4.87 17.29 -18.42
C PHE A 40 -4.52 16.08 -17.55
N GLU A 41 -5.43 15.10 -17.42
CA GLU A 41 -5.19 13.83 -16.73
C GLU A 41 -4.19 12.93 -17.50
N GLU A 42 -4.33 12.81 -18.82
CA GLU A 42 -3.32 12.17 -19.70
C GLU A 42 -1.94 12.82 -19.51
N GLY A 43 -1.89 14.14 -19.36
CA GLY A 43 -0.66 14.89 -19.11
C GLY A 43 0.01 14.57 -17.76
N GLN A 44 -0.72 14.13 -16.72
CA GLN A 44 -0.10 13.69 -15.46
C GLN A 44 0.62 12.35 -15.64
N LYS A 45 -0.01 11.41 -16.35
CA LYS A 45 0.58 10.13 -16.71
C LYS A 45 1.85 10.33 -17.57
N GLU A 46 1.75 11.10 -18.65
CA GLU A 46 2.89 11.38 -19.55
C GLU A 46 4.05 12.08 -18.82
N TYR A 47 3.74 12.93 -17.83
CA TYR A 47 4.75 13.59 -17.02
C TYR A 47 5.43 12.62 -16.05
N ALA A 48 4.68 11.69 -15.43
CA ALA A 48 5.26 10.65 -14.60
C ALA A 48 6.17 9.71 -15.40
N GLU A 49 5.73 9.26 -16.59
CA GLU A 49 6.54 8.46 -17.52
C GLU A 49 7.83 9.17 -17.93
N LEU A 50 7.76 10.49 -18.19
CA LEU A 50 8.93 11.29 -18.51
C LEU A 50 9.94 11.33 -17.36
N GLU A 51 9.50 11.52 -16.12
CA GLU A 51 10.41 11.54 -14.96
C GLU A 51 11.04 10.15 -14.71
N THR A 52 10.30 9.05 -14.93
CA THR A 52 10.85 7.69 -14.92
C THR A 52 11.95 7.52 -15.96
N ILE A 53 11.74 7.99 -17.20
CA ILE A 53 12.75 7.96 -18.28
C ILE A 53 13.99 8.80 -17.90
N LEU A 54 13.79 9.90 -17.17
CA LEU A 54 14.86 10.76 -16.67
C LEU A 54 15.57 10.17 -15.43
N GLY A 55 15.06 9.06 -14.88
CA GLY A 55 15.61 8.34 -13.73
C GLY A 55 15.23 8.94 -12.37
N ASP A 56 14.26 9.86 -12.30
CA ASP A 56 13.78 10.49 -11.06
C ASP A 56 12.54 9.75 -10.53
N ILE A 57 12.78 8.55 -9.98
CA ILE A 57 11.73 7.60 -9.54
C ILE A 57 10.89 8.18 -8.40
N ASP A 58 11.53 8.80 -7.40
CA ASP A 58 10.85 9.43 -6.26
C ASP A 58 9.85 10.51 -6.73
N ARG A 59 10.20 11.23 -7.80
CA ARG A 59 9.35 12.26 -8.36
C ARG A 59 8.23 11.68 -9.19
N ALA A 60 8.47 10.62 -9.97
CA ALA A 60 7.44 9.90 -10.69
C ALA A 60 6.38 9.33 -9.73
N GLU A 61 6.81 8.70 -8.63
CA GLU A 61 5.93 8.20 -7.57
C GLU A 61 5.09 9.33 -6.97
N ALA A 62 5.72 10.46 -6.62
CA ALA A 62 5.01 11.62 -6.08
C ALA A 62 3.96 12.23 -7.03
N ILE A 63 4.16 12.10 -8.35
CA ILE A 63 3.19 12.54 -9.36
C ILE A 63 2.00 11.59 -9.40
N TYR A 64 2.23 10.28 -9.45
CA TYR A 64 1.17 9.28 -9.41
C TYR A 64 0.34 9.38 -8.13
N GLU A 65 0.99 9.47 -6.97
CA GLU A 65 0.33 9.67 -5.67
C GLU A 65 -0.54 10.93 -5.65
N LEU A 66 -0.06 12.03 -6.24
CA LEU A 66 -0.85 13.25 -6.32
C LEU A 66 -2.05 13.13 -7.28
N ALA A 67 -1.91 12.32 -8.33
CA ALA A 67 -2.95 12.11 -9.31
C ALA A 67 -4.08 11.22 -8.76
N ILE A 68 -3.76 10.10 -8.10
CA ILE A 68 -4.76 9.18 -7.55
C ILE A 68 -5.54 9.75 -6.35
N ASN A 69 -4.98 10.72 -5.64
CA ASN A 69 -5.60 11.36 -4.47
C ASN A 69 -6.57 12.51 -4.84
N GLN A 70 -6.93 12.67 -6.12
CA GLN A 70 -7.88 13.68 -6.58
C GLN A 70 -9.32 13.28 -6.21
N GLN A 71 -10.17 14.25 -5.87
CA GLN A 71 -11.55 14.01 -5.45
C GLN A 71 -12.45 13.44 -6.54
N GLN A 72 -12.14 13.77 -7.80
CA GLN A 72 -12.89 13.33 -8.97
C GLN A 72 -11.87 13.00 -10.05
N LEU A 73 -11.84 11.74 -10.46
CA LEU A 73 -11.01 11.19 -11.52
C LEU A 73 -11.93 10.82 -12.68
N ASP A 74 -11.67 11.33 -13.89
CA ASP A 74 -12.50 11.03 -15.07
C ASP A 74 -12.10 9.67 -15.69
N MET A 75 -10.81 9.32 -15.71
CA MET A 75 -10.31 8.02 -16.19
C MET A 75 -9.45 7.29 -15.15
N PRO A 76 -10.03 6.87 -14.01
CA PRO A 76 -9.27 6.21 -12.94
C PRO A 76 -8.57 4.93 -13.43
N GLU A 77 -9.19 4.11 -14.28
CA GLU A 77 -8.62 2.85 -14.76
C GLU A 77 -7.30 3.05 -15.50
N VAL A 78 -7.19 4.11 -16.30
CA VAL A 78 -5.98 4.41 -17.08
C VAL A 78 -4.84 4.85 -16.17
N LEU A 79 -5.13 5.73 -15.21
CA LEU A 79 -4.14 6.23 -14.27
C LEU A 79 -3.68 5.14 -13.31
N TRP A 80 -4.61 4.41 -12.69
CA TRP A 80 -4.31 3.32 -11.77
C TRP A 80 -3.53 2.20 -12.46
N LYS A 81 -3.92 1.82 -13.69
CA LYS A 81 -3.15 0.83 -14.45
C LYS A 81 -1.71 1.31 -14.68
N SER A 82 -1.53 2.56 -15.10
CA SER A 82 -0.20 3.13 -15.32
C SER A 82 0.64 3.17 -14.04
N TYR A 83 0.03 3.46 -12.90
CA TYR A 83 0.73 3.49 -11.62
C TYR A 83 1.13 2.09 -11.16
N ILE A 84 0.24 1.11 -11.29
CA ILE A 84 0.52 -0.29 -10.99
C ILE A 84 1.62 -0.84 -11.92
N ASP A 85 1.55 -0.55 -13.22
CA ASP A 85 2.59 -0.94 -14.18
C ASP A 85 3.95 -0.32 -13.78
N PHE A 86 3.98 0.95 -13.38
CA PHE A 86 5.18 1.63 -12.88
C PHE A 86 5.76 0.92 -11.64
N GLN A 87 4.94 0.57 -10.65
CA GLN A 87 5.39 -0.13 -9.45
C GLN A 87 5.95 -1.53 -9.78
N ILE A 88 5.34 -2.24 -10.73
CA ILE A 88 5.85 -3.53 -11.24
C ILE A 88 7.21 -3.35 -11.92
N GLU A 89 7.39 -2.29 -12.72
CA GLU A 89 8.68 -1.98 -13.36
C GLU A 89 9.78 -1.63 -12.34
N GLN A 90 9.43 -1.05 -11.20
CA GLN A 90 10.35 -0.82 -10.09
C GLN A 90 10.57 -2.05 -9.20
N GLU A 91 9.96 -3.20 -9.53
CA GLU A 91 9.96 -4.43 -8.73
C GLU A 91 9.34 -4.27 -7.32
N GLU A 92 8.52 -3.23 -7.12
CA GLU A 92 7.78 -2.96 -5.87
C GLU A 92 6.42 -3.66 -5.90
N PHE A 93 6.44 -5.00 -5.91
CA PHE A 93 5.25 -5.82 -6.10
C PHE A 93 4.23 -5.69 -4.95
N ASP A 94 4.69 -5.43 -3.74
CA ASP A 94 3.85 -5.18 -2.57
C ASP A 94 3.02 -3.92 -2.74
N LYS A 95 3.65 -2.82 -3.18
CA LYS A 95 2.96 -1.57 -3.49
C LYS A 95 2.00 -1.76 -4.67
N ALA A 96 2.37 -2.53 -5.69
CA ALA A 96 1.49 -2.86 -6.81
C ALA A 96 0.20 -3.56 -6.35
N TRP A 97 0.30 -4.53 -5.44
CA TRP A 97 -0.86 -5.19 -4.86
C TRP A 97 -1.73 -4.27 -4.00
N ILE A 98 -1.11 -3.41 -3.19
CA ILE A 98 -1.80 -2.41 -2.37
C ILE A 98 -2.58 -1.45 -3.27
N SER A 99 -1.92 -0.90 -4.28
CA SER A 99 -2.51 0.03 -5.26
C SER A 99 -3.66 -0.62 -6.02
N PHE A 100 -3.56 -1.91 -6.36
CA PHE A 100 -4.67 -2.63 -7.00
C PHE A 100 -5.88 -2.78 -6.06
N GLY A 101 -5.66 -3.06 -4.78
CA GLY A 101 -6.73 -3.09 -3.78
C GLY A 101 -7.40 -1.72 -3.59
N GLN A 102 -6.61 -0.64 -3.60
CA GLN A 102 -7.12 0.73 -3.55
C GLN A 102 -7.91 1.10 -4.80
N PHE A 103 -7.45 0.71 -5.99
CA PHE A 103 -8.19 0.89 -7.24
C PHE A 103 -9.57 0.22 -7.15
N GLU A 104 -9.63 -1.05 -6.77
CA GLU A 104 -10.90 -1.79 -6.66
C GLU A 104 -11.88 -1.08 -5.73
N LYS A 105 -11.41 -0.51 -4.60
CA LYS A 105 -12.23 0.32 -3.70
C LYS A 105 -12.82 1.55 -4.40
N THR A 106 -12.06 2.19 -5.29
CA THR A 106 -12.47 3.43 -5.97
C THR A 106 -13.41 3.24 -7.15
N THR A 107 -13.56 2.01 -7.69
CA THR A 107 -14.41 1.73 -8.86
C THR A 107 -15.91 2.03 -8.67
N GLY A 108 -16.37 2.25 -7.43
CA GLY A 108 -17.76 2.63 -7.13
C GLY A 108 -18.80 1.53 -7.36
N GLU A 109 -18.37 0.32 -7.72
CA GLU A 109 -19.28 -0.83 -7.87
C GLU A 109 -19.83 -1.30 -6.53
N GLU A 110 -21.04 -1.88 -6.51
CA GLU A 110 -21.71 -2.39 -5.29
C GLU A 110 -20.88 -3.46 -4.54
N SER A 111 -19.91 -4.08 -5.24
CA SER A 111 -19.00 -5.09 -4.68
C SER A 111 -17.54 -4.62 -4.52
N CYS A 112 -17.25 -3.32 -4.70
CA CYS A 112 -15.90 -2.76 -4.70
C CYS A 112 -15.08 -3.16 -3.44
N ILE A 113 -15.72 -3.11 -2.27
CA ILE A 113 -15.09 -3.47 -0.99
C ILE A 113 -14.73 -4.97 -0.95
N GLU A 114 -15.61 -5.85 -1.42
CA GLU A 114 -15.34 -7.29 -1.45
C GLU A 114 -14.27 -7.67 -2.48
N LYS A 115 -14.24 -6.98 -3.62
CA LYS A 115 -13.16 -7.14 -4.61
C LYS A 115 -11.82 -6.72 -4.04
N ALA A 116 -11.74 -5.54 -3.40
CA ALA A 116 -10.53 -5.07 -2.71
C ALA A 116 -10.06 -6.08 -1.64
N ARG A 117 -10.97 -6.63 -0.83
CA ARG A 117 -10.66 -7.72 0.12
C ARG A 117 -10.10 -8.95 -0.56
N THR A 118 -10.64 -9.32 -1.72
CA THR A 118 -10.16 -10.47 -2.50
C THR A 118 -8.73 -10.24 -2.97
N VAL A 119 -8.42 -9.04 -3.46
CA VAL A 119 -7.06 -8.65 -3.83
C VAL A 119 -6.08 -8.78 -2.66
N TYR A 120 -6.41 -8.23 -1.48
CA TYR A 120 -5.56 -8.37 -0.29
C TYR A 120 -5.36 -9.83 0.13
N LYS A 121 -6.41 -10.66 0.06
CA LYS A 121 -6.32 -12.10 0.36
C LYS A 121 -5.38 -12.83 -0.60
N GLU A 122 -5.51 -12.57 -1.90
CA GLU A 122 -4.67 -13.17 -2.95
C GLU A 122 -3.20 -12.76 -2.79
N ALA A 123 -2.95 -11.47 -2.60
CA ALA A 123 -1.61 -10.92 -2.37
C ALA A 123 -0.94 -11.54 -1.13
N ASN A 124 -1.67 -11.64 -0.01
CA ASN A 124 -1.16 -12.26 1.23
C ASN A 124 -0.80 -13.74 1.01
N ASN A 125 -1.62 -14.48 0.26
CA ASN A 125 -1.33 -15.88 -0.07
C ASN A 125 -0.12 -16.03 -1.00
N ALA A 126 0.03 -15.13 -1.97
CA ALA A 126 1.17 -15.10 -2.88
C ALA A 126 2.48 -14.84 -2.13
N MET A 127 2.54 -13.78 -1.31
CA MET A 127 3.72 -13.41 -0.54
C MET A 127 4.07 -14.46 0.53
N LYS A 128 3.06 -15.06 1.16
CA LYS A 128 3.24 -16.22 2.04
C LYS A 128 3.93 -17.38 1.31
N SER A 129 3.45 -17.72 0.12
CA SER A 129 3.99 -18.84 -0.67
C SER A 129 5.41 -18.56 -1.17
N ALA A 130 5.71 -17.30 -1.47
CA ALA A 130 7.05 -16.85 -1.84
C ALA A 130 8.02 -16.73 -0.64
N GLY A 131 7.50 -16.73 0.60
CA GLY A 131 8.31 -16.58 1.80
C GLY A 131 8.84 -15.16 2.04
N ILE A 132 8.23 -14.16 1.40
CA ILE A 132 8.66 -12.76 1.47
C ILE A 132 7.95 -12.08 2.64
N LYS A 133 8.66 -11.93 3.75
CA LYS A 133 8.07 -11.56 5.04
C LYS A 133 7.84 -10.07 5.23
N GLU A 134 8.76 -9.25 4.74
CA GLU A 134 8.72 -7.80 4.93
C GLU A 134 7.61 -7.17 4.08
N GLU A 135 7.57 -7.49 2.79
CA GLU A 135 6.48 -7.13 1.87
C GLU A 135 5.12 -7.61 2.36
N ARG A 136 5.03 -8.85 2.86
CA ARG A 136 3.79 -9.38 3.44
C ARG A 136 3.32 -8.56 4.65
N LEU A 137 4.24 -8.08 5.48
CA LEU A 137 3.89 -7.21 6.60
C LEU A 137 3.33 -5.88 6.10
N MET A 138 4.00 -5.22 5.15
CA MET A 138 3.53 -3.94 4.59
C MET A 138 2.12 -4.07 3.97
N LEU A 139 1.87 -5.16 3.24
CA LEU A 139 0.54 -5.48 2.72
C LEU A 139 -0.51 -5.64 3.85
N LEU A 140 -0.17 -6.36 4.93
CA LEU A 140 -1.11 -6.58 6.04
C LEU A 140 -1.39 -5.30 6.84
N GLU A 141 -0.41 -4.41 6.98
CA GLU A 141 -0.61 -3.07 7.57
C GLU A 141 -1.59 -2.26 6.73
N SER A 142 -1.39 -2.22 5.41
CA SER A 142 -2.35 -1.58 4.49
C SER A 142 -3.74 -2.22 4.52
N TRP A 143 -3.84 -3.55 4.64
CA TRP A 143 -5.12 -4.23 4.77
C TRP A 143 -5.79 -3.91 6.12
N GLN A 144 -5.02 -3.79 7.19
CA GLN A 144 -5.54 -3.40 8.49
C GLN A 144 -6.13 -1.99 8.47
N GLU A 145 -5.45 -1.03 7.82
CA GLU A 145 -5.98 0.33 7.59
C GLU A 145 -7.24 0.30 6.72
N PHE A 146 -7.24 -0.50 5.65
CA PHE A 146 -8.41 -0.68 4.80
C PHE A 146 -9.64 -1.19 5.58
N GLU A 147 -9.48 -2.18 6.46
CA GLU A 147 -10.59 -2.68 7.30
C GLU A 147 -10.94 -1.71 8.44
N ALA A 148 -10.02 -0.84 8.88
CA ALA A 148 -10.34 0.22 9.83
C ALA A 148 -11.33 1.22 9.23
N ASP A 149 -11.18 1.54 7.96
CA ASP A 149 -12.02 2.49 7.23
C ASP A 149 -13.32 1.87 6.67
N ASN A 150 -13.27 0.62 6.20
CA ASN A 150 -14.35 0.02 5.39
C ASN A 150 -14.91 -1.29 6.00
N GLY A 151 -14.28 -1.79 7.07
CA GLY A 151 -14.61 -3.07 7.70
C GLY A 151 -15.53 -2.97 8.89
N ASP A 152 -15.92 -4.14 9.39
CA ASP A 152 -16.65 -4.28 10.65
C ASP A 152 -15.75 -4.84 11.75
N GLU A 153 -16.31 -5.15 12.92
CA GLU A 153 -15.53 -5.72 14.02
C GLU A 153 -15.00 -7.13 13.72
N GLU A 154 -15.71 -7.91 12.91
CA GLU A 154 -15.31 -9.27 12.56
C GLU A 154 -14.16 -9.27 11.54
N THR A 155 -14.26 -8.47 10.48
CA THR A 155 -13.22 -8.37 9.45
C THR A 155 -11.93 -7.77 10.00
N ARG A 156 -12.01 -6.77 10.88
CA ARG A 156 -10.83 -6.22 11.57
C ARG A 156 -10.14 -7.25 12.45
N LYS A 157 -10.91 -7.98 13.28
CA LYS A 157 -10.37 -9.07 14.10
C LYS A 157 -9.79 -10.20 13.26
N HIS A 158 -10.27 -10.40 12.04
CA HIS A 158 -9.69 -11.37 11.12
C HIS A 158 -8.28 -10.94 10.71
N VAL A 159 -8.10 -9.70 10.24
CA VAL A 159 -6.79 -9.19 9.81
C VAL A 159 -5.82 -9.10 10.99
N ASP A 160 -6.27 -8.68 12.18
CA ASP A 160 -5.44 -8.65 13.40
C ASP A 160 -4.84 -10.02 13.74
N LYS A 161 -5.55 -11.11 13.45
CA LYS A 161 -5.07 -12.48 13.67
C LYS A 161 -4.05 -12.95 12.63
N LEU A 162 -3.85 -12.19 11.55
CA LEU A 162 -2.83 -12.46 10.53
C LEU A 162 -1.52 -11.73 10.82
N MET A 163 -1.55 -10.68 11.65
CA MET A 163 -0.38 -9.83 11.93
C MET A 163 0.77 -10.62 12.57
N PRO A 164 2.02 -10.43 12.11
CA PRO A 164 3.17 -11.13 12.64
C PRO A 164 3.68 -10.54 13.96
N GLN A 165 4.48 -11.32 14.67
CA GLN A 165 5.30 -10.84 15.78
C GLN A 165 6.70 -10.46 15.28
N LYS A 166 7.13 -9.24 15.58
CA LYS A 166 8.51 -8.78 15.35
C LYS A 166 9.43 -9.32 16.44
N ILE A 167 10.49 -10.01 16.04
CA ILE A 167 11.51 -10.53 16.94
C ILE A 167 12.91 -10.08 16.52
N LYS A 168 13.83 -9.96 17.47
CA LYS A 168 15.24 -9.68 17.20
C LYS A 168 16.01 -10.99 17.13
N LYS A 169 16.71 -11.23 16.02
CA LYS A 169 17.59 -12.38 15.82
C LYS A 169 19.04 -11.91 15.67
N ARG A 170 19.96 -12.84 15.94
CA ARG A 170 21.40 -12.66 15.77
C ARG A 170 21.91 -13.66 14.76
N ARG A 171 22.53 -13.20 13.68
CA ARG A 171 23.28 -14.07 12.74
C ARG A 171 24.76 -13.81 12.87
N LYS A 172 25.58 -14.84 12.67
CA LYS A 172 27.03 -14.66 12.58
C LYS A 172 27.37 -14.01 11.25
N ILE A 173 28.21 -12.97 11.26
CA ILE A 173 28.82 -12.43 10.05
C ILE A 173 30.11 -13.21 9.83
N GLN A 174 30.31 -13.71 8.61
CA GLN A 174 31.58 -14.25 8.17
C GLN A 174 32.23 -13.26 7.19
N THR A 175 33.51 -12.97 7.38
CA THR A 175 34.32 -12.26 6.38
C THR A 175 34.51 -13.12 5.13
N GLU A 176 34.91 -12.55 3.99
CA GLU A 176 35.25 -13.28 2.76
C GLU A 176 36.28 -14.40 2.99
N ASP A 177 37.18 -14.25 3.97
CA ASP A 177 38.17 -15.26 4.37
C ASP A 177 37.62 -16.35 5.31
N GLY A 178 36.31 -16.37 5.55
CA GLY A 178 35.63 -17.35 6.43
C GLY A 178 35.87 -17.16 7.93
N SER A 179 36.59 -16.10 8.35
CA SER A 179 36.77 -15.76 9.76
C SER A 179 35.51 -15.14 10.38
N ASP A 180 35.26 -15.46 11.67
CA ASP A 180 34.11 -14.95 12.42
C ASP A 180 34.26 -13.42 12.61
N ALA A 181 33.43 -12.62 11.93
CA ALA A 181 33.48 -11.15 11.95
C ALA A 181 32.58 -10.52 13.04
N GLY A 182 31.88 -11.35 13.83
CA GLY A 182 30.97 -10.93 14.89
C GLY A 182 29.52 -11.38 14.66
N TRP A 183 28.60 -10.73 15.38
CA TRP A 183 27.16 -10.99 15.30
C TRP A 183 26.44 -9.76 14.72
N GLU A 184 25.53 -9.98 13.78
CA GLU A 184 24.60 -8.97 13.28
C GLU A 184 23.23 -9.17 13.93
N GLU A 185 22.69 -8.10 14.52
CA GLU A 185 21.30 -8.07 14.98
C GLU A 185 20.39 -7.65 13.82
N TYR A 186 19.41 -8.50 13.50
CA TYR A 186 18.41 -8.22 12.46
C TYR A 186 17.00 -8.50 12.99
N HIS A 187 16.00 -7.85 12.37
CA HIS A 187 14.60 -8.10 12.68
C HIS A 187 14.08 -9.25 11.82
N ASP A 188 13.33 -10.15 12.43
CA ASP A 188 12.59 -11.19 11.73
C ASP A 188 11.12 -11.14 12.16
N TYR A 189 10.24 -11.63 11.30
CA TYR A 189 8.81 -11.61 11.49
C TYR A 189 8.29 -13.04 11.55
N ILE A 190 7.58 -13.38 12.62
CA ILE A 190 6.92 -14.67 12.76
C ILE A 190 5.44 -14.47 12.56
N PHE A 191 4.91 -15.00 11.45
CA PHE A 191 3.48 -14.96 11.17
C PHE A 191 2.74 -16.06 11.96
N PRO A 192 1.47 -15.84 12.35
CA PRO A 192 0.70 -16.79 13.17
C PRO A 192 0.55 -18.20 12.55
N ASP A 193 0.54 -18.29 11.22
CA ASP A 193 0.52 -19.55 10.48
C ASP A 193 1.88 -20.29 10.49
N GLU A 194 2.99 -19.59 10.67
CA GLU A 194 4.30 -20.19 10.92
C GLU A 194 4.41 -20.77 12.34
N GLU A 195 3.86 -20.10 13.35
CA GLU A 195 3.78 -20.66 14.71
C GLU A 195 2.97 -21.97 14.75
N ALA A 196 1.92 -22.07 13.94
CA ALA A 196 1.09 -23.27 13.86
C ALA A 196 1.83 -24.46 13.24
N SER A 197 2.76 -24.20 12.32
CA SER A 197 3.53 -25.23 11.62
C SER A 197 4.79 -25.68 12.37
N GLN A 198 5.22 -24.94 13.41
CA GLN A 198 6.38 -25.29 14.25
C GLN A 198 6.03 -25.35 15.74
N PRO A 199 5.81 -26.55 16.32
CA PRO A 199 5.37 -26.69 17.72
C PRO A 199 6.38 -26.16 18.75
N ASN A 200 7.68 -26.15 18.43
CA ASN A 200 8.71 -25.62 19.33
C ASN A 200 8.63 -24.09 19.50
N LEU A 201 8.13 -23.37 18.50
CA LEU A 201 7.95 -21.91 18.55
C LEU A 201 6.78 -21.52 19.48
N LYS A 202 5.69 -22.31 19.49
CA LYS A 202 4.57 -22.12 20.43
C LYS A 202 5.00 -22.21 21.88
N LEU A 203 5.88 -23.15 22.23
CA LEU A 203 6.40 -23.30 23.58
C LEU A 203 7.18 -22.05 24.04
N LEU A 204 8.00 -21.49 23.14
CA LEU A 204 8.75 -20.26 23.35
C LEU A 204 7.83 -19.02 23.48
N ALA A 205 6.81 -18.91 22.64
CA ALA A 205 5.83 -17.83 22.71
C ALA A 205 5.01 -17.86 24.01
N MET A 206 4.59 -19.05 24.46
CA MET A 206 3.92 -19.24 25.75
C MET A 206 4.83 -18.89 26.93
N ALA A 207 6.11 -19.28 26.87
CA ALA A 207 7.09 -18.93 27.90
C ALA A 207 7.31 -17.41 28.00
N LYS A 208 7.33 -16.70 26.86
CA LYS A 208 7.43 -15.23 26.84
C LYS A 208 6.19 -14.57 27.46
N LYS A 209 4.97 -15.02 27.10
CA LYS A 209 3.73 -14.52 27.70
C LYS A 209 3.67 -14.74 29.20
N TRP A 210 4.11 -15.90 29.68
CA TRP A 210 4.18 -16.19 31.12
C TRP A 210 5.15 -15.23 31.84
N LYS A 211 6.33 -15.00 31.27
CA LYS A 211 7.29 -14.03 31.83
C LYS A 211 6.71 -12.62 31.90
N GLN A 212 5.99 -12.20 30.85
CA GLN A 212 5.39 -10.88 30.77
C GLN A 212 4.25 -10.71 31.79
N GLN A 213 3.43 -11.75 31.99
CA GLN A 213 2.43 -11.77 33.07
C GLN A 213 3.06 -11.68 34.46
N MET A 214 4.21 -12.34 34.68
CA MET A 214 4.92 -12.23 35.96
C MET A 214 5.47 -10.82 36.20
N GLU A 215 5.94 -10.14 35.15
CA GLU A 215 6.41 -8.75 35.24
C GLU A 215 5.24 -7.79 35.52
N ASP A 216 4.09 -7.97 34.88
CA ASP A 216 2.88 -7.16 35.09
C ASP A 216 2.26 -7.38 36.49
N ASP A 217 2.33 -8.61 37.02
CA ASP A 217 1.88 -8.97 38.39
C ASP A 217 2.85 -8.47 39.48
N GLU A 218 4.14 -8.27 39.18
CA GLU A 218 5.13 -7.70 40.11
C GLU A 218 5.07 -6.16 40.16
N GLU A 219 4.56 -5.50 39.12
CA GLU A 219 4.40 -4.04 39.04
C GLU A 219 3.03 -3.51 39.51
N SER A 220 2.07 -4.41 39.82
CA SER A 220 0.71 -4.08 40.33
C SER A 220 0.57 -4.20 41.85
#